data_AF-A0A2V6KD34-F1
#
_entry.id   AF-A0A2V6KD34-F1
#
_cell.length_a   1.000
_cell.length_b   1.000
_cell.length_c   1.000
_cell.angle_alpha   90.00
_cell.angle_beta   90.00
_cell.angle_gamma   90.00
#
_symmetry.space_group_name_H-M   'P 1'
#
loop_
_entity.id
_entity.type
_entity.pdbx_description
1 polymer ?
#
loop_
_entity_poly.entity_id
_entity_poly.type
_entity_poly.pdbx_seq_one_letter_code
_entity_poly.pdbx_strand_id
1 'polypeptide(L)'
;WRPTRNKEFLPLDWNEMLARTHGRVPHFAPRDDSTLENCAANRREGEEYLRVVLEECGGTRVIGEDLGTVPDYVRPHLLSLGIAGFKIPQWEVHHKRVTPGKEYERLSVATYATHDHKPLRKLWEEAVKHATPTSNQSRYELNKIAEFAEFRPANESIKFGQDFHPAIMDALFKCESWIAVVMLTDLLRRRYRFNVPGTAASANWTRRMQRTVFQLRSSRKERERMGLIRRLLEKTGRV
;
A
#
# COMPACT_ATOMS: atom_id res chain seq x y z
N TRP A 1 -16.77 -20.51 3.42
CA TRP A 1 -17.65 -19.82 4.39
C TRP A 1 -17.51 -18.31 4.20
N ARG A 2 -18.36 -17.48 4.82
CA ARG A 2 -18.20 -16.01 4.80
C ARG A 2 -17.15 -15.57 5.83
N PRO A 3 -16.39 -14.47 5.59
CA PRO A 3 -15.34 -14.01 6.51
C PRO A 3 -15.76 -13.83 7.98
N THR A 4 -17.04 -13.56 8.24
CA THR A 4 -17.59 -13.47 9.61
C THR A 4 -17.41 -14.75 10.43
N ARG A 5 -17.30 -15.91 9.76
CA ARG A 5 -17.07 -17.21 10.38
C ARG A 5 -15.59 -17.59 10.47
N ASN A 6 -14.66 -16.69 10.11
CA ASN A 6 -13.23 -17.00 10.12
C ASN A 6 -12.73 -17.51 11.49
N LYS A 7 -13.28 -17.01 12.61
CA LYS A 7 -12.93 -17.52 13.94
C LYS A 7 -13.29 -18.98 14.17
N GLU A 8 -14.31 -19.49 13.46
CA GLU A 8 -14.74 -20.89 13.54
C GLU A 8 -13.88 -21.83 12.70
N PHE A 9 -13.28 -21.33 11.62
CA PHE A 9 -12.60 -22.14 10.60
C PHE A 9 -11.08 -21.96 10.55
N LEU A 10 -10.53 -20.77 10.86
CA LEU A 10 -9.08 -20.54 10.84
C LEU A 10 -8.28 -21.41 11.82
N PRO A 11 -8.81 -21.78 12.99
CA PRO A 11 -8.08 -22.68 13.89
C PRO A 11 -8.10 -24.15 13.46
N LEU A 12 -8.94 -24.52 12.49
CA LEU A 12 -9.14 -25.92 12.09
C LEU A 12 -8.04 -26.39 11.15
N ASP A 13 -7.70 -27.67 11.25
CA ASP A 13 -6.94 -28.33 10.19
C ASP A 13 -7.83 -28.65 8.96
N TRP A 14 -7.21 -29.17 7.91
CA TRP A 14 -7.91 -29.51 6.67
C TRP A 14 -9.02 -30.55 6.85
N ASN A 15 -8.80 -31.58 7.67
CA ASN A 15 -9.78 -32.65 7.89
C ASN A 15 -10.98 -32.14 8.70
N GLU A 16 -10.71 -31.37 9.75
CA GLU A 16 -11.72 -30.74 10.60
C GLU A 16 -12.57 -29.75 9.81
N MET A 17 -11.94 -28.95 8.95
CA MET A 17 -12.63 -28.01 8.07
C MET A 17 -13.55 -28.77 7.10
N LEU A 18 -13.03 -29.80 6.43
CA LEU A 18 -13.80 -30.63 5.49
C LEU A 18 -15.01 -31.32 6.15
N ALA A 19 -14.83 -31.85 7.36
CA ALA A 19 -15.92 -32.46 8.12
C ALA A 19 -17.05 -31.44 8.37
N ARG A 20 -16.70 -30.19 8.70
CA ARG A 20 -17.68 -29.11 8.93
C ARG A 20 -18.30 -28.51 7.68
N THR A 21 -17.66 -28.65 6.53
CA THR A 21 -18.17 -28.11 5.25
C THR A 21 -18.82 -29.16 4.36
N HIS A 22 -18.96 -30.40 4.87
CA HIS A 22 -19.43 -31.56 4.12
C HIS A 22 -18.57 -31.84 2.89
N GLY A 23 -17.25 -31.87 3.07
CA GLY A 23 -16.28 -32.14 2.02
C GLY A 23 -15.99 -30.97 1.08
N ARG A 24 -16.64 -29.81 1.26
CA ARG A 24 -16.42 -28.65 0.40
C ARG A 24 -15.20 -27.85 0.83
N VAL A 25 -14.22 -27.75 -0.06
CA VAL A 25 -13.05 -26.89 0.14
C VAL A 25 -13.33 -25.45 -0.30
N PRO A 26 -12.66 -24.44 0.31
CA PRO A 26 -12.44 -23.15 -0.34
C PRO A 26 -11.78 -23.39 -1.71
N HIS A 27 -12.35 -22.81 -2.75
CA HIS A 27 -11.82 -22.92 -4.11
C HIS A 27 -12.10 -21.63 -4.86
N PHE A 28 -11.33 -21.42 -5.93
CA PHE A 28 -11.62 -20.41 -6.94
C PHE A 28 -12.45 -21.03 -8.05
N ALA A 29 -13.35 -20.23 -8.63
CA ALA A 29 -14.13 -20.61 -9.79
C ALA A 29 -13.82 -19.63 -10.94
N PRO A 30 -13.51 -20.11 -12.17
CA PRO A 30 -13.50 -21.53 -12.54
C PRO A 30 -12.29 -22.31 -12.02
N ARG A 31 -11.19 -21.64 -11.65
CA ARG A 31 -9.91 -22.28 -11.29
C ARG A 31 -9.02 -21.39 -10.42
N ASP A 32 -8.10 -22.02 -9.70
CA ASP A 32 -7.09 -21.37 -8.86
C ASP A 32 -5.79 -21.09 -9.63
N ASP A 33 -4.71 -20.72 -8.96
CA ASP A 33 -3.37 -20.52 -9.55
C ASP A 33 -2.38 -21.64 -9.15
N SER A 34 -2.87 -22.85 -8.86
CA SER A 34 -2.04 -23.94 -8.31
C SER A 34 -1.22 -24.71 -9.35
N THR A 35 -1.64 -24.68 -10.62
CA THR A 35 -0.96 -25.38 -11.73
C THR A 35 -0.53 -24.39 -12.81
N LEU A 36 0.53 -24.75 -13.56
CA LEU A 36 0.98 -23.93 -14.69
C LEU A 36 -0.12 -23.76 -15.75
N GLU A 37 -0.92 -24.80 -15.97
CA GLU A 37 -2.07 -24.75 -16.89
C GLU A 37 -3.11 -23.74 -16.42
N ASN A 38 -3.50 -23.79 -15.13
CA ASN A 38 -4.45 -22.83 -14.57
C ASN A 38 -3.90 -21.41 -14.60
N CYS A 39 -2.64 -21.18 -14.21
CA CYS A 39 -1.99 -19.88 -14.31
C CYS A 39 -2.00 -19.35 -15.75
N ALA A 40 -1.64 -20.17 -16.73
CA ALA A 40 -1.59 -19.78 -18.13
C ALA A 40 -2.99 -19.43 -18.67
N ALA A 41 -3.99 -20.22 -18.30
CA ALA A 41 -5.36 -19.94 -18.69
C ALA A 41 -5.90 -18.70 -17.95
N ASN A 42 -5.53 -18.43 -16.68
CA ASN A 42 -6.02 -17.28 -15.90
C ASN A 42 -5.41 -16.01 -16.46
N ARG A 43 -4.14 -16.08 -16.84
CA ARG A 43 -3.44 -15.03 -17.58
C ARG A 43 -4.16 -14.69 -18.89
N ARG A 44 -4.47 -15.70 -19.73
CA ARG A 44 -5.16 -15.47 -21.02
C ARG A 44 -6.53 -14.84 -20.85
N GLU A 45 -7.35 -15.37 -19.95
CA GLU A 45 -8.69 -14.85 -19.68
C GLU A 45 -8.64 -13.44 -19.07
N GLY A 46 -7.74 -13.21 -18.11
CA GLY A 46 -7.51 -11.89 -17.54
C GLY A 46 -7.04 -10.86 -18.59
N GLU A 47 -6.20 -11.28 -19.53
CA GLU A 47 -5.75 -10.45 -20.66
C GLU A 47 -6.92 -9.96 -21.51
N GLU A 48 -7.92 -10.80 -21.78
CA GLU A 48 -9.11 -10.41 -22.56
C GLU A 48 -9.85 -9.24 -21.90
N TYR A 49 -10.08 -9.30 -20.58
CA TYR A 49 -10.71 -8.20 -19.84
C TYR A 49 -9.86 -6.94 -19.81
N LEU A 50 -8.55 -7.08 -19.60
CA LEU A 50 -7.62 -5.95 -19.54
C LEU A 50 -7.50 -5.24 -20.88
N ARG A 51 -7.57 -5.98 -22.01
CA ARG A 51 -7.55 -5.39 -23.35
C ARG A 51 -8.76 -4.51 -23.60
N VAL A 52 -9.95 -4.93 -23.18
CA VAL A 52 -11.15 -4.08 -23.23
C VAL A 52 -10.95 -2.79 -22.45
N VAL A 53 -10.40 -2.86 -21.24
CA VAL A 53 -10.11 -1.65 -20.43
C VAL A 53 -9.11 -0.72 -21.12
N LEU A 54 -8.08 -1.29 -21.76
CA LEU A 54 -7.06 -0.53 -22.48
C LEU A 54 -7.60 0.13 -23.76
N GLU A 55 -8.48 -0.56 -24.49
CA GLU A 55 -9.15 0.00 -25.68
C GLU A 55 -10.05 1.18 -25.29
N GLU A 56 -10.73 1.09 -24.15
CA GLU A 56 -11.65 2.11 -23.64
C GLU A 56 -10.95 3.25 -22.86
N CYS A 57 -9.67 3.13 -22.49
CA CYS A 57 -9.02 4.14 -21.66
C CYS A 57 -8.73 5.46 -22.40
N GLY A 58 -8.87 5.50 -23.73
CA GLY A 58 -8.66 6.69 -24.55
C GLY A 58 -7.29 7.35 -24.29
N GLY A 59 -7.29 8.66 -24.07
CA GLY A 59 -6.06 9.42 -23.75
C GLY A 59 -5.50 9.21 -22.33
N THR A 60 -6.17 8.42 -21.49
CA THR A 60 -5.76 8.18 -20.10
C THR A 60 -4.78 7.01 -19.98
N ARG A 61 -4.52 6.55 -18.76
CA ARG A 61 -3.58 5.48 -18.45
C ARG A 61 -4.18 4.57 -17.39
N VAL A 62 -3.92 3.26 -17.53
CA VAL A 62 -4.43 2.24 -16.63
C VAL A 62 -3.36 1.90 -15.58
N ILE A 63 -3.78 1.86 -14.32
CA ILE A 63 -2.96 1.42 -13.20
C ILE A 63 -3.69 0.25 -12.55
N GLY A 64 -3.04 -0.90 -12.49
CA GLY A 64 -3.54 -2.08 -11.79
C GLY A 64 -3.15 -2.02 -10.32
N GLU A 65 -4.12 -2.11 -9.41
CA GLU A 65 -3.85 -2.31 -7.99
C GLU A 65 -3.50 -3.78 -7.75
N ASP A 66 -2.22 -4.12 -7.88
CA ASP A 66 -1.66 -5.48 -7.72
C ASP A 66 -1.07 -5.67 -6.31
N LEU A 67 -1.93 -5.55 -5.30
CA LEU A 67 -1.58 -5.68 -3.89
C LEU A 67 -2.14 -6.97 -3.27
N GLY A 68 -1.48 -7.45 -2.21
CA GLY A 68 -1.86 -8.66 -1.49
C GLY A 68 -1.14 -9.91 -2.03
N THR A 69 -1.86 -11.02 -2.11
CA THR A 69 -1.33 -12.29 -2.65
C THR A 69 -1.52 -12.30 -4.15
N VAL A 70 -0.55 -11.74 -4.86
CA VAL A 70 -0.56 -11.64 -6.33
C VAL A 70 0.26 -12.79 -6.92
N PRO A 71 -0.30 -13.61 -7.83
CA PRO A 71 0.45 -14.66 -8.51
C PRO A 71 1.62 -14.11 -9.34
N ASP A 72 2.74 -14.83 -9.37
CA ASP A 72 4.00 -14.39 -9.99
C ASP A 72 3.87 -14.00 -11.48
N TYR A 73 2.91 -14.58 -12.20
CA TYR A 73 2.67 -14.28 -13.61
C TYR A 73 1.96 -12.94 -13.85
N VAL A 74 1.28 -12.39 -12.84
CA VAL A 74 0.41 -11.20 -13.02
C VAL A 74 1.25 -9.94 -13.25
N ARG A 75 2.22 -9.66 -12.38
CA ARG A 75 3.04 -8.43 -12.48
C ARG A 75 3.81 -8.32 -13.81
N PRO A 76 4.53 -9.36 -14.28
CA PRO A 76 5.17 -9.33 -15.60
C PRO A 76 4.15 -9.16 -16.74
N HIS A 77 2.96 -9.71 -16.59
CA HIS A 77 1.95 -9.63 -17.63
C HIS A 77 1.30 -8.24 -17.71
N LEU A 78 0.96 -7.61 -16.58
CA LEU A 78 0.53 -6.21 -16.53
C LEU A 78 1.56 -5.30 -17.19
N LEU A 79 2.84 -5.50 -16.87
CA LEU A 79 3.95 -4.75 -17.48
C LEU A 79 4.00 -4.94 -19.00
N SER A 80 3.82 -6.17 -19.50
CA SER A 80 3.79 -6.47 -20.94
C SER A 80 2.64 -5.78 -21.69
N LEU A 81 1.55 -5.48 -20.99
CA LEU A 81 0.39 -4.75 -21.51
C LEU A 81 0.51 -3.22 -21.34
N GLY A 82 1.60 -2.73 -20.75
CA GLY A 82 1.76 -1.31 -20.48
C GLY A 82 0.92 -0.80 -19.29
N ILE A 83 0.49 -1.69 -18.40
CA ILE A 83 -0.27 -1.36 -17.19
C ILE A 83 0.69 -1.21 -16.02
N ALA A 84 0.65 -0.06 -15.35
CA ALA A 84 1.49 0.19 -14.17
C ALA A 84 0.95 -0.56 -12.94
N GLY A 85 1.83 -1.23 -12.19
CA GLY A 85 1.53 -1.82 -10.88
C GLY A 85 1.84 -0.86 -9.72
N PHE A 86 1.36 -1.17 -8.53
CA PHE A 86 1.66 -0.48 -7.29
C PHE A 86 2.95 -0.99 -6.63
N LYS A 87 3.66 -0.06 -5.98
CA LYS A 87 4.81 -0.33 -5.12
C LYS A 87 4.56 0.26 -3.74
N ILE A 88 4.37 -0.63 -2.76
CA ILE A 88 4.23 -0.27 -1.35
C ILE A 88 5.54 -0.63 -0.66
N PRO A 89 6.40 0.33 -0.29
CA PRO A 89 7.78 0.03 0.11
C PRO A 89 7.94 -1.00 1.22
N GLN A 90 7.06 -1.01 2.20
CA GLN A 90 7.08 -1.99 3.29
C GLN A 90 6.66 -3.41 2.88
N TRP A 91 6.11 -3.60 1.68
CA TRP A 91 5.69 -4.89 1.13
C TRP A 91 6.58 -5.36 -0.03
N GLU A 92 7.34 -4.44 -0.65
CA GLU A 92 8.32 -4.78 -1.68
C GLU A 92 9.59 -5.37 -1.04
N VAL A 93 9.47 -6.59 -0.52
CA VAL A 93 10.53 -7.33 0.17
C VAL A 93 10.89 -8.58 -0.63
N HIS A 94 12.13 -8.66 -1.10
CA HIS A 94 12.66 -9.83 -1.80
C HIS A 94 13.81 -10.43 -1.01
N HIS A 95 13.81 -11.75 -0.77
CA HIS A 95 14.80 -12.45 0.05
C HIS A 95 15.11 -11.74 1.40
N LYS A 96 14.05 -11.29 2.10
CA LYS A 96 14.10 -10.54 3.39
C LYS A 96 14.69 -9.12 3.34
N ARG A 97 15.16 -8.66 2.17
CA ARG A 97 15.65 -7.30 1.93
C ARG A 97 14.52 -6.43 1.39
N VAL A 98 14.38 -5.20 1.90
CA VAL A 98 13.52 -4.20 1.26
C VAL A 98 14.14 -3.77 -0.06
N THR A 99 13.35 -3.85 -1.13
CA THR A 99 13.75 -3.42 -2.46
C THR A 99 13.92 -1.90 -2.46
N PRO A 100 15.13 -1.35 -2.73
CA PRO A 100 15.35 0.08 -2.82
C PRO A 100 14.51 0.71 -3.92
N GLY A 101 14.09 1.96 -3.72
CA GLY A 101 13.25 2.64 -4.70
C GLY A 101 13.87 2.78 -6.09
N LYS A 102 15.21 2.83 -6.19
CA LYS A 102 15.94 2.86 -7.47
C LYS A 102 15.86 1.55 -8.27
N GLU A 103 15.48 0.47 -7.62
CA GLU A 103 15.31 -0.86 -8.24
C GLU A 103 13.84 -1.12 -8.64
N TYR A 104 12.93 -0.16 -8.42
CA TYR A 104 11.54 -0.29 -8.85
C TYR A 104 11.42 -0.22 -10.38
N GLU A 105 10.48 -0.97 -10.93
CA GLU A 105 10.14 -0.86 -12.35
C GLU A 105 9.63 0.54 -12.64
N ARG A 106 10.16 1.17 -13.69
CA ARG A 106 9.77 2.53 -14.09
C ARG A 106 8.27 2.64 -14.32
N LEU A 107 7.62 1.64 -14.91
CA LEU A 107 6.17 1.61 -15.12
C LEU A 107 5.44 1.13 -13.86
N SER A 108 5.48 1.94 -12.80
CA SER A 108 4.81 1.66 -11.53
C SER A 108 4.37 2.92 -10.80
N VAL A 109 3.55 2.74 -9.77
CA VAL A 109 3.03 3.78 -8.87
C VAL A 109 3.48 3.49 -7.44
N ALA A 110 4.37 4.31 -6.90
CA ALA A 110 4.84 4.17 -5.52
C ALA A 110 3.98 4.97 -4.53
N THR A 111 3.61 4.36 -3.41
CA THR A 111 2.96 5.04 -2.28
C THR A 111 3.24 4.29 -0.98
N TYR A 112 3.28 4.98 0.16
CA TYR A 112 3.39 4.32 1.47
C TYR A 112 2.09 3.69 1.94
N ALA A 113 0.96 4.16 1.43
CA ALA A 113 -0.35 3.80 1.94
C ALA A 113 -1.43 4.03 0.88
N THR A 114 -2.50 3.25 0.98
CA THR A 114 -3.79 3.53 0.37
C THR A 114 -4.79 3.96 1.46
N HIS A 115 -6.04 4.20 1.09
CA HIS A 115 -7.12 4.51 2.02
C HIS A 115 -7.40 3.40 3.06
N ASP A 116 -6.97 2.17 2.78
CA ASP A 116 -7.11 1.00 3.64
C ASP A 116 -6.04 0.89 4.72
N HIS A 117 -4.98 1.68 4.62
CA HIS A 117 -3.82 1.58 5.49
C HIS A 117 -3.92 2.51 6.71
N LYS A 118 -3.07 2.28 7.71
CA LYS A 118 -2.80 3.28 8.74
C LYS A 118 -1.97 4.41 8.12
N PRO A 119 -2.31 5.70 8.32
CA PRO A 119 -1.39 6.78 7.99
C PRO A 119 -0.07 6.64 8.73
N LEU A 120 1.02 7.11 8.13
CA LEU A 120 2.39 7.06 8.65
C LEU A 120 2.49 7.65 10.06
N ARG A 121 1.75 8.72 10.36
CA ARG A 121 1.75 9.32 11.70
C ARG A 121 1.11 8.39 12.75
N LYS A 122 0.04 7.67 12.39
CA LYS A 122 -0.58 6.69 13.30
C LYS A 122 0.34 5.49 13.48
N LEU A 123 0.94 4.99 12.40
CA LEU A 123 1.92 3.92 12.41
C LEU A 123 3.08 4.22 13.38
N TRP A 124 3.66 5.42 13.26
CA TRP A 124 4.71 5.91 14.17
C TRP A 124 4.28 5.93 15.64
N GLU A 125 3.11 6.48 15.94
CA GLU A 125 2.63 6.59 17.33
C GLU A 125 2.39 5.22 17.98
N GLU A 126 1.84 4.26 17.24
CA GLU A 126 1.66 2.89 17.75
C GLU A 126 2.98 2.13 17.90
N ALA A 127 3.97 2.43 17.05
CA ALA A 127 5.27 1.77 17.10
C ALA A 127 6.14 2.28 18.27
N VAL A 128 6.13 3.60 18.50
CA VAL A 128 7.12 4.30 19.34
C VAL A 128 6.53 4.96 20.58
N LYS A 129 5.24 5.35 20.59
CA LYS A 129 4.67 6.15 21.69
C LYS A 129 3.70 5.40 22.58
N HIS A 130 2.77 4.67 22.00
CA HIS A 130 1.66 4.05 22.71
C HIS A 130 1.55 2.59 22.29
N ALA A 131 1.73 1.68 23.26
CA ALA A 131 1.50 0.27 23.03
C ALA A 131 0.03 0.03 22.67
N THR A 132 -0.19 -0.74 21.61
CA THR A 132 -1.48 -1.20 21.12
C THR A 132 -1.36 -2.69 20.76
N PRO A 133 -2.48 -3.42 20.61
CA PRO A 133 -2.43 -4.81 20.15
C PRO A 133 -1.72 -4.99 18.80
N THR A 134 -1.65 -3.95 17.97
CA THR A 134 -0.99 -3.98 16.65
C THR A 134 0.40 -3.35 16.65
N SER A 135 0.98 -3.02 17.80
CA SER A 135 2.27 -2.31 17.87
C SER A 135 3.44 -3.10 17.27
N ASN A 136 3.45 -4.43 17.39
CA ASN A 136 4.48 -5.25 16.76
C ASN A 136 4.43 -5.17 15.24
N GLN A 137 3.22 -5.26 14.66
CA GLN A 137 3.01 -5.04 13.23
C GLN A 137 3.43 -3.63 12.80
N SER A 138 3.04 -2.61 13.58
CA SER A 138 3.39 -1.22 13.30
C SER A 138 4.91 -0.99 13.34
N ARG A 139 5.63 -1.63 14.28
CA ARG A 139 7.10 -1.60 14.33
C ARG A 139 7.72 -2.30 13.12
N TYR A 140 7.20 -3.46 12.74
CA TYR A 140 7.68 -4.20 11.56
C TYR A 140 7.58 -3.36 10.29
N GLU A 141 6.40 -2.78 10.01
CA GLU A 141 6.18 -1.92 8.86
C GLU A 141 7.06 -0.65 8.92
N LEU A 142 7.15 0.00 10.08
CA LEU A 142 7.96 1.21 10.24
C LEU A 142 9.45 0.94 10.02
N ASN A 143 9.96 -0.22 10.46
CA ASN A 143 11.34 -0.64 10.23
C ASN A 143 11.60 -0.84 8.73
N LYS A 144 10.65 -1.43 7.99
CA LYS A 144 10.77 -1.61 6.54
C LYS A 144 10.73 -0.27 5.79
N ILE A 145 9.92 0.67 6.24
CA ILE A 145 9.92 2.05 5.71
C ILE A 145 11.25 2.76 6.01
N ALA A 146 11.81 2.57 7.20
CA ALA A 146 13.10 3.13 7.57
C ALA A 146 14.25 2.50 6.75
N GLU A 147 14.19 1.19 6.51
CA GLU A 147 15.13 0.45 5.65
C GLU A 147 15.07 0.98 4.21
N PHE A 148 13.86 1.11 3.63
CA PHE A 148 13.64 1.71 2.31
C PHE A 148 14.22 3.12 2.20
N ALA A 149 14.03 3.93 3.23
CA ALA A 149 14.50 5.32 3.25
C ALA A 149 15.98 5.46 3.62
N GLU A 150 16.70 4.34 3.82
CA GLU A 150 18.06 4.31 4.34
C GLU A 150 18.23 5.17 5.60
N PHE A 151 17.15 5.29 6.40
CA PHE A 151 17.10 6.20 7.52
C PHE A 151 18.02 5.70 8.64
N ARG A 152 18.97 6.55 9.03
CA ARG A 152 19.88 6.32 10.15
C ARG A 152 19.65 7.43 11.18
N PRO A 153 19.13 7.12 12.37
CA PRO A 153 18.90 8.14 13.38
C PRO A 153 20.24 8.69 13.87
N ALA A 154 20.38 10.03 13.88
CA ALA A 154 21.56 10.69 14.39
C ALA A 154 21.61 10.72 15.93
N ASN A 155 20.48 10.49 16.60
CA ASN A 155 20.31 10.47 18.05
C ASN A 155 19.16 9.54 18.45
N GLU A 156 19.05 9.23 19.74
CA GLU A 156 17.99 8.36 20.27
C GLU A 156 16.59 9.01 20.24
N SER A 157 16.51 10.35 20.15
CA SER A 157 15.24 11.09 20.22
C SER A 157 14.75 11.54 18.84
N ILE A 158 14.25 10.58 18.06
CA ILE A 158 13.77 10.81 16.70
C ILE A 158 12.39 11.49 16.73
N LYS A 159 12.26 12.66 16.09
CA LYS A 159 10.99 13.38 15.93
C LYS A 159 10.39 13.09 14.57
N PHE A 160 9.23 12.43 14.56
CA PHE A 160 8.49 12.08 13.34
C PHE A 160 8.42 13.22 12.30
N GLY A 161 8.11 14.46 12.73
CA GLY A 161 7.87 15.55 11.79
C GLY A 161 9.11 16.30 11.28
N GLN A 162 10.25 16.16 11.96
CA GLN A 162 11.48 16.89 11.69
C GLN A 162 12.56 15.98 11.09
N ASP A 163 12.60 14.71 11.54
CA ASP A 163 13.65 13.78 11.15
C ASP A 163 13.10 12.72 10.19
N PHE A 164 12.08 11.96 10.63
CA PHE A 164 11.63 10.78 9.90
C PHE A 164 10.78 11.10 8.66
N HIS A 165 9.78 11.99 8.79
CA HIS A 165 8.85 12.33 7.70
C HIS A 165 9.56 12.95 6.48
N PRO A 166 10.52 13.88 6.63
CA PRO A 166 11.29 14.36 5.48
C PRO A 166 12.09 13.24 4.80
N ALA A 167 12.73 12.35 5.57
CA ALA A 167 13.57 11.29 5.02
C ALA A 167 12.77 10.28 4.18
N ILE A 168 11.62 9.82 4.69
CA ILE A 168 10.78 8.87 3.94
C ILE A 168 10.14 9.55 2.71
N MET A 169 9.77 10.83 2.79
CA MET A 169 9.26 11.54 1.61
C MET A 169 10.34 11.72 0.54
N ASP A 170 11.57 12.05 0.94
CA ASP A 170 12.73 12.12 0.02
C ASP A 170 12.95 10.77 -0.67
N ALA A 171 12.93 9.67 0.08
CA ALA A 171 13.10 8.32 -0.46
C ALA A 171 11.99 7.92 -1.44
N LEU A 172 10.73 8.23 -1.11
CA LEU A 172 9.60 7.96 -2.01
C LEU A 172 9.74 8.75 -3.32
N PHE A 173 10.15 10.03 -3.26
CA PHE A 173 10.28 10.84 -4.47
C PHE A 173 11.50 10.46 -5.32
N LYS A 174 12.54 9.89 -4.70
CA LYS A 174 13.74 9.35 -5.38
C LYS A 174 13.54 7.99 -6.02
N CYS A 175 12.44 7.28 -5.76
CA CYS A 175 12.23 5.97 -6.38
C CYS A 175 12.15 6.09 -7.92
N GLU A 176 12.33 4.99 -8.62
CA GLU A 176 12.28 4.96 -10.08
C GLU A 176 10.84 4.89 -10.63
N SER A 177 9.83 4.65 -9.78
CA SER A 177 8.43 4.57 -10.21
C SER A 177 7.99 5.80 -11.00
N TRP A 178 7.14 5.59 -12.00
CA TRP A 178 6.60 6.65 -12.84
C TRP A 178 5.84 7.70 -12.05
N ILE A 179 5.01 7.26 -11.13
CA ILE A 179 4.22 8.14 -10.27
C ILE A 179 4.56 7.85 -8.82
N ALA A 180 4.79 8.90 -8.04
CA ALA A 180 4.83 8.82 -6.58
C ALA A 180 3.59 9.51 -6.01
N VAL A 181 2.77 8.77 -5.26
CA VAL A 181 1.53 9.28 -4.67
C VAL A 181 1.72 9.44 -3.16
N VAL A 182 1.27 10.56 -2.62
CA VAL A 182 1.24 10.81 -1.17
C VAL A 182 -0.21 10.97 -0.74
N MET A 183 -0.68 10.09 0.14
CA MET A 183 -2.01 10.20 0.73
C MET A 183 -2.15 11.53 1.48
N LEU A 184 -3.31 12.17 1.37
CA LEU A 184 -3.59 13.44 2.05
C LEU A 184 -3.39 13.34 3.57
N THR A 185 -3.65 12.17 4.16
CA THR A 185 -3.38 11.89 5.58
C THR A 185 -1.89 11.99 5.90
N ASP A 186 -1.01 11.53 5.03
CA ASP A 186 0.43 11.57 5.25
C ASP A 186 1.03 12.92 4.88
N LEU A 187 0.49 13.54 3.82
CA LEU A 187 0.78 14.91 3.43
C LEU A 187 0.46 15.89 4.56
N LEU A 188 -0.67 15.70 5.26
CA LEU A 188 -1.10 16.54 6.38
C LEU A 188 -0.75 15.95 7.76
N ARG A 189 0.01 14.86 7.82
CA ARG A 189 0.45 14.16 9.04
C ARG A 189 -0.69 13.86 10.02
N ARG A 190 -1.83 13.38 9.50
CA ARG A 190 -3.04 13.01 10.23
C ARG A 190 -2.97 11.57 10.74
N ARG A 191 -3.82 11.26 11.70
CA ARG A 191 -3.84 9.97 12.42
C ARG A 191 -5.09 9.14 12.16
N TYR A 192 -6.14 9.75 11.63
CA TYR A 192 -7.39 9.06 11.37
C TYR A 192 -7.28 8.21 10.10
N ARG A 193 -8.02 7.10 10.06
CA ARG A 193 -8.20 6.26 8.87
C ARG A 193 -9.51 6.62 8.19
N PHE A 194 -9.60 6.38 6.89
CA PHE A 194 -10.86 6.46 6.15
C PHE A 194 -11.58 5.11 6.15
N ASN A 195 -10.81 4.01 6.08
CA ASN A 195 -11.33 2.66 6.12
C ASN A 195 -10.48 1.75 7.03
N VAL A 196 -11.13 0.72 7.58
CA VAL A 196 -10.49 -0.43 8.22
C VAL A 196 -11.00 -1.70 7.51
N PRO A 197 -10.18 -2.33 6.66
CA PRO A 197 -10.57 -3.54 5.93
C PRO A 197 -11.08 -4.65 6.86
N GLY A 198 -11.98 -5.49 6.33
CA GLY A 198 -12.55 -6.62 7.06
C GLY A 198 -13.54 -6.24 8.17
N THR A 199 -13.97 -4.97 8.23
CA THR A 199 -14.97 -4.51 9.20
C THR A 199 -16.14 -3.84 8.49
N ALA A 200 -17.38 -4.10 8.94
CA ALA A 200 -18.58 -3.40 8.49
C ALA A 200 -18.92 -2.22 9.42
N ALA A 201 -17.90 -1.57 10.00
CA ALA A 201 -18.09 -0.52 10.98
C ALA A 201 -18.70 0.74 10.34
N SER A 202 -19.70 1.34 10.99
CA SER A 202 -20.34 2.59 10.54
C SER A 202 -19.39 3.79 10.46
N ALA A 203 -18.22 3.69 11.08
CA ALA A 203 -17.17 4.69 11.01
C ALA A 203 -16.35 4.65 9.71
N ASN A 204 -16.42 3.57 8.92
CA ASN A 204 -15.75 3.50 7.61
C ASN A 204 -16.43 4.47 6.63
N TRP A 205 -15.64 5.13 5.79
CA TRP A 205 -16.11 6.01 4.71
C TRP A 205 -16.91 7.25 5.11
N THR A 206 -17.06 7.53 6.41
CA THR A 206 -17.80 8.71 6.90
C THR A 206 -16.88 9.89 7.27
N ARG A 207 -15.57 9.65 7.39
CA ARG A 207 -14.61 10.64 7.88
C ARG A 207 -14.40 11.77 6.86
N ARG A 208 -14.75 12.99 7.26
CA ARG A 208 -14.43 14.23 6.52
C ARG A 208 -13.24 14.96 7.12
N MET A 209 -12.56 15.76 6.30
CA MET A 209 -11.60 16.74 6.80
C MET A 209 -12.34 17.86 7.52
N GLN A 210 -11.83 18.26 8.68
CA GLN A 210 -12.40 19.33 9.51
C GLN A 210 -12.01 20.75 9.04
N ARG A 211 -11.36 20.87 7.87
CA ARG A 211 -10.87 22.15 7.33
C ARG A 211 -11.11 22.19 5.83
N THR A 212 -11.52 23.36 5.34
CA THR A 212 -11.63 23.62 3.90
C THR A 212 -10.24 23.77 3.27
N VAL A 213 -10.17 23.65 1.93
CA VAL A 213 -8.92 23.89 1.19
C VAL A 213 -8.41 25.32 1.43
N PHE A 214 -9.30 26.32 1.47
CA PHE A 214 -8.93 27.70 1.79
C PHE A 214 -8.28 27.81 3.17
N GLN A 215 -8.89 27.22 4.20
CA GLN A 215 -8.32 27.22 5.56
C GLN A 215 -6.96 26.51 5.62
N LEU A 216 -6.77 25.44 4.85
CA LEU A 216 -5.47 24.76 4.76
C LEU A 216 -4.41 25.67 4.12
N ARG A 217 -4.72 26.36 3.01
CA ARG A 217 -3.82 27.30 2.33
C ARG A 217 -3.44 28.49 3.22
N SER A 218 -4.37 28.98 4.04
CA SER A 218 -4.14 30.10 4.97
C SER A 218 -3.35 29.71 6.22
N SER A 219 -3.15 28.41 6.49
CA SER A 219 -2.45 27.92 7.67
C SER A 219 -0.94 27.98 7.51
N ARG A 220 -0.24 28.80 8.32
CA ARG A 220 1.24 28.86 8.32
C ARG A 220 1.91 27.48 8.42
N LYS A 221 1.46 26.66 9.37
CA LYS A 221 1.95 25.28 9.57
C LYS A 221 1.78 24.37 8.36
N GLU A 222 0.66 24.48 7.65
CA GLU A 222 0.42 23.66 6.46
C GLU A 222 1.21 24.20 5.25
N ARG A 223 1.39 25.52 5.14
CA ARG A 223 2.29 26.13 4.14
C ARG A 223 3.74 25.70 4.33
N GLU A 224 4.25 25.74 5.55
CA GLU A 224 5.61 25.27 5.88
C GLU A 224 5.79 23.80 5.49
N ARG A 225 4.77 22.97 5.73
CA ARG A 225 4.76 21.57 5.32
C ARG A 225 4.75 21.39 3.82
N MET A 226 3.92 22.14 3.09
CA MET A 226 3.89 22.07 1.63
C MET A 226 5.18 22.61 1.02
N GLY A 227 5.81 23.61 1.64
CA GLY A 227 7.13 24.09 1.26
C GLY A 227 8.22 23.02 1.40
N LEU A 228 8.18 22.21 2.46
CA LEU A 228 9.06 21.04 2.57
C LEU A 228 8.83 20.06 1.42
N ILE A 229 7.58 19.67 1.16
CA ILE A 229 7.26 18.71 0.09
C ILE A 229 7.69 19.23 -1.28
N ARG A 230 7.40 20.49 -1.59
CA ARG A 230 7.83 21.14 -2.83
C ARG A 230 9.34 21.09 -3.00
N ARG A 231 10.12 21.45 -1.98
CA ARG A 231 11.60 21.36 -2.04
C ARG A 231 12.09 19.95 -2.31
N LEU A 232 11.45 18.92 -1.73
CA LEU A 232 11.84 17.54 -1.97
C LEU A 232 11.48 17.08 -3.40
N LEU A 233 10.33 17.52 -3.93
CA LEU A 233 9.95 17.25 -5.32
C LEU A 233 10.92 17.92 -6.30
N GLU A 234 11.27 19.20 -6.08
CA GLU A 234 12.24 19.95 -6.90
C GLU A 234 13.63 19.29 -6.83
N LYS A 235 14.10 18.93 -5.63
CA LYS A 235 15.37 18.22 -5.41
C LYS A 235 15.46 16.89 -6.16
N THR A 236 14.34 16.21 -6.36
CA THR A 236 14.26 14.88 -6.97
C THR A 236 13.84 14.90 -8.44
N GLY A 237 13.69 16.10 -9.03
CA GLY A 237 13.28 16.26 -10.44
C GLY A 237 11.85 15.77 -10.72
N ARG A 238 10.99 15.72 -9.70
CA ARG A 238 9.58 15.33 -9.84
C ARG A 238 8.67 16.49 -10.26
N VAL A 239 9.14 17.74 -10.07
CA VAL A 239 8.52 19.00 -10.52
C VAL A 239 9.57 20.00 -10.93
#